data_AF-A0A9X6WUG6-F1
#
_entry.id   AF-A0A9X6WUG6-F1
#
_cell.length_a   1.000
_cell.length_b   1.000
_cell.length_c   1.000
_cell.angle_alpha   90.00
_cell.angle_beta   90.00
_cell.angle_gamma   90.00
#
_symmetry.space_group_name_H-M   'P 1'
#
loop_
_entity.id
_entity.type
_entity.pdbx_description
1 polymer ?
#
loop_
_entity_poly.entity_id
_entity_poly.type
_entity_poly.pdbx_seq_one_letter_code
_entity_poly.pdbx_strand_id
1 'polypeptide(L)'
;IEIQLNDQHHFLKRSLYYWSRLYASQMQKGSSYDSLRKTITINILNFPVFSEYETFHTTGKLWDIQLQKLLLDDLELHVIEIPKLMAQWKEEQVNPWEDSFVRWLLLLSANEDTQLT
;
A
#
# COMPACT_ATOMS: atom_id res chain seq x y z
N ILE A 1 -4.90 6.78 3.79
CA ILE A 1 -3.58 6.80 3.12
C ILE A 1 -2.56 7.26 4.15
N GLU A 2 -1.40 6.62 4.21
CA GLU A 2 -0.30 6.96 5.12
C GLU A 2 1.01 7.02 4.32
N ILE A 3 1.87 8.01 4.59
CA ILE A 3 3.21 8.15 4.00
C ILE A 3 4.24 8.11 5.12
N GLN A 4 5.23 7.22 5.03
CA GLN A 4 6.30 7.10 6.03
C GLN A 4 7.68 7.23 5.39
N LEU A 5 8.47 8.19 5.87
CA LEU A 5 9.83 8.43 5.38
C LEU A 5 10.89 7.59 6.09
N ASN A 6 10.66 7.26 7.37
CA ASN A 6 11.60 6.51 8.19
C ASN A 6 10.95 5.22 8.70
N ASP A 7 11.72 4.14 8.75
CA ASP A 7 11.25 2.89 9.34
C ASP A 7 11.17 3.01 10.87
N GLN A 8 9.95 3.13 11.37
CA GLN A 8 9.66 3.10 12.81
C GLN A 8 9.48 1.68 13.36
N HIS A 9 9.96 0.65 12.65
CA HIS A 9 9.81 -0.78 12.91
C HIS A 9 8.34 -1.21 12.98
N HIS A 10 8.02 -2.50 12.86
CA HIS A 10 6.64 -3.01 13.02
C HIS A 10 5.56 -2.33 12.15
N PHE A 11 5.94 -1.78 10.99
CA PHE A 11 5.04 -1.06 10.09
C PHE A 11 3.76 -1.86 9.77
N LEU A 12 3.88 -3.15 9.44
CA LEU A 12 2.72 -4.00 9.12
C LEU A 12 1.70 -4.08 10.27
N LYS A 13 2.18 -4.16 11.52
CA LYS A 13 1.28 -4.19 12.69
C LYS A 13 0.56 -2.85 12.88
N ARG A 14 1.25 -1.73 12.66
CA ARG A 14 0.63 -0.40 12.70
C ARG A 14 -0.41 -0.22 11.60
N SER A 15 -0.06 -0.60 10.36
CA SER A 15 -0.97 -0.50 9.22
C SER A 15 -2.25 -1.32 9.44
N LEU A 16 -2.11 -2.55 9.96
CA LEU A 16 -3.25 -3.40 10.34
C LEU A 16 -4.08 -2.78 11.48
N TYR A 17 -3.44 -2.20 12.49
CA TYR A 17 -4.12 -1.52 13.58
C TYR A 17 -4.91 -0.29 13.11
N TYR A 18 -4.34 0.52 12.21
CA TYR A 18 -5.05 1.66 11.64
C TYR A 18 -6.19 1.23 10.74
N TRP A 19 -5.99 0.20 9.91
CA TRP A 19 -7.06 -0.41 9.13
C TRP A 19 -8.22 -0.87 10.03
N SER A 20 -7.94 -1.61 11.10
CA SER A 20 -8.99 -2.15 11.97
C SER A 20 -9.76 -1.05 12.70
N ARG A 21 -9.07 0.02 13.10
CA ARG A 21 -9.72 1.22 13.65
C ARG A 21 -10.63 1.92 12.66
N LEU A 22 -10.20 2.06 11.41
CA LEU A 22 -11.03 2.66 10.35
C LEU A 22 -12.26 1.79 10.09
N TYR A 23 -12.09 0.48 9.97
CA TYR A 23 -13.19 -0.47 9.78
C TYR A 23 -14.18 -0.43 10.94
N ALA A 24 -13.69 -0.49 12.18
CA ALA A 24 -14.52 -0.40 13.37
C ALA A 24 -15.24 0.95 13.52
N SER A 25 -14.61 2.06 13.11
CA SER A 25 -15.22 3.41 13.21
C SER A 25 -16.45 3.60 12.32
N GLN A 26 -16.68 2.72 11.35
CA GLN A 26 -17.90 2.73 10.54
C GLN A 26 -19.13 2.34 11.38
N MET A 27 -18.94 1.53 12.44
CA MET A 27 -20.04 1.04 13.25
C MET A 27 -20.55 2.09 14.23
N GLN A 28 -21.83 2.41 14.12
CA GLN A 28 -22.55 3.21 15.13
C GLN A 28 -23.40 2.29 16.00
N LYS A 29 -23.66 2.72 17.24
CA LYS A 29 -24.48 1.95 18.19
C LYS A 29 -25.85 1.64 17.57
N GLY A 30 -26.19 0.36 17.48
CA GLY A 30 -27.46 -0.13 16.91
C GLY A 30 -27.44 -0.37 15.39
N SER A 31 -26.31 -0.19 14.70
CA SER A 31 -26.18 -0.51 13.26
C SER A 31 -25.96 -2.00 13.01
N SER A 32 -26.44 -2.51 11.87
CA SER A 32 -26.14 -3.87 11.40
C SER A 32 -24.70 -3.98 10.90
N TYR A 33 -24.07 -5.14 11.07
CA TYR A 33 -22.77 -5.44 10.49
C TYR A 33 -22.79 -5.48 8.96
N ASP A 34 -23.95 -5.70 8.32
CA ASP A 34 -24.09 -5.66 6.85
C ASP A 34 -23.85 -4.26 6.26
N SER A 35 -23.83 -3.23 7.12
CA SER A 35 -23.51 -1.85 6.70
C SER A 35 -22.01 -1.56 6.62
N LEU A 36 -21.18 -2.47 7.13
CA LEU A 36 -19.73 -2.37 7.02
C LEU A 36 -19.31 -2.40 5.56
N ARG A 37 -18.38 -1.52 5.23
CA ARG A 37 -17.82 -1.41 3.89
C ARG A 37 -16.36 -1.81 3.90
N LYS A 38 -15.96 -2.42 2.78
CA LYS A 38 -14.56 -2.61 2.42
C LYS A 38 -13.73 -1.38 2.74
N THR A 39 -12.66 -1.60 3.50
CA THR A 39 -11.70 -0.58 3.89
C THR A 39 -10.37 -0.86 3.20
N ILE A 40 -9.90 0.14 2.47
CA ILE A 40 -8.64 0.11 1.73
C ILE A 40 -7.64 1.01 2.45
N THR A 41 -6.49 0.45 2.85
CA THR A 41 -5.38 1.24 3.39
C THR A 41 -4.26 1.27 2.36
N ILE A 42 -3.83 2.48 1.99
CA ILE A 42 -2.69 2.71 1.11
C ILE A 42 -1.55 3.26 1.94
N ASN A 43 -0.41 2.58 1.92
CA ASN A 43 0.80 2.93 2.64
C ASN A 43 1.94 3.15 1.65
N ILE A 44 2.51 4.35 1.64
CA ILE A 44 3.62 4.74 0.77
C ILE A 44 4.86 4.89 1.66
N LEU A 45 5.90 4.12 1.38
CA LEU A 45 7.06 3.96 2.25
C LEU A 45 8.33 4.34 1.51
N ASN A 46 9.19 5.12 2.17
CA ASN A 46 10.53 5.44 1.65
C ASN A 46 11.60 4.43 2.10
N PHE A 47 11.20 3.21 2.44
CA PHE A 47 12.08 2.13 2.89
C PHE A 47 11.50 0.78 2.48
N PRO A 48 12.36 -0.24 2.27
CA PRO A 48 11.90 -1.59 1.94
C PRO A 48 11.32 -2.29 3.18
N VAL A 49 10.26 -3.07 2.98
CA VAL A 49 9.59 -3.93 3.97
C VAL A 49 9.64 -5.39 3.55
N PHE A 50 9.49 -5.68 2.25
CA PHE A 50 9.46 -7.05 1.73
C PHE A 50 10.73 -7.33 0.93
N SER A 51 11.78 -7.82 1.58
CA SER A 51 13.08 -8.07 0.94
C SER A 51 13.02 -9.09 -0.20
N GLU A 52 12.04 -9.99 -0.16
CA GLU A 52 11.86 -11.09 -1.10
C GLU A 52 10.97 -10.72 -2.30
N TYR A 53 10.40 -9.52 -2.34
CA TYR A 53 9.53 -9.07 -3.43
C TYR A 53 10.26 -8.06 -4.32
N GLU A 54 10.31 -8.33 -5.61
CA GLU A 54 10.88 -7.40 -6.61
C GLU A 54 9.93 -6.23 -6.94
N THR A 55 8.63 -6.44 -6.78
CA THR A 55 7.60 -5.43 -7.10
C THR A 55 7.57 -4.31 -6.06
N PHE A 56 7.49 -3.06 -6.51
CA PHE A 56 7.33 -1.90 -5.61
C PHE A 56 5.94 -1.79 -4.99
N HIS A 57 4.92 -2.42 -5.59
CA HIS A 57 3.54 -2.37 -5.10
C HIS A 57 3.05 -3.76 -4.73
N THR A 58 2.79 -3.96 -3.43
CA THR A 58 2.20 -5.17 -2.86
C THR A 58 0.76 -4.91 -2.44
N THR A 59 -0.14 -5.86 -2.75
CA THR A 59 -1.54 -5.82 -2.31
C THR A 59 -1.85 -7.03 -1.43
N GLY A 60 -2.22 -6.78 -0.17
CA GLY A 60 -2.65 -7.79 0.80
C GLY A 60 -4.17 -7.84 0.92
N LYS A 61 -4.72 -9.06 0.98
CA LYS A 61 -6.16 -9.34 1.18
C LYS A 61 -6.35 -10.50 2.17
N LEU A 62 -7.59 -10.71 2.63
CA LEU A 62 -7.92 -11.85 3.47
C LEU A 62 -8.13 -13.12 2.61
N TRP A 63 -7.27 -14.11 2.78
CA TRP A 63 -7.19 -15.28 1.91
C TRP A 63 -7.43 -16.58 2.69
N ASP A 64 -8.16 -17.51 2.08
CA ASP A 64 -8.30 -18.88 2.55
C ASP A 64 -7.08 -19.71 2.11
N ILE A 65 -6.31 -20.20 3.08
CA ILE A 65 -5.05 -20.92 2.84
C ILE A 65 -5.31 -22.30 2.22
N GLN A 66 -6.37 -22.99 2.60
CA GLN A 66 -6.63 -24.35 2.13
C GLN A 66 -7.21 -24.34 0.72
N LEU A 67 -8.17 -23.45 0.48
CA LEU A 67 -8.92 -23.38 -0.78
C LEU A 67 -8.30 -22.42 -1.79
N GLN A 68 -7.24 -21.71 -1.41
CA GLN A 68 -6.53 -20.74 -2.25
C GLN A 68 -7.49 -19.78 -2.94
N LYS A 69 -8.37 -19.17 -2.14
CA LYS A 69 -9.40 -18.25 -2.62
C LYS A 69 -9.57 -17.07 -1.68
N LEU A 70 -10.12 -15.98 -2.19
CA LEU A 70 -10.46 -14.83 -1.39
C LEU A 70 -11.51 -15.23 -0.34
N LEU A 71 -11.18 -15.03 0.94
CA LEU A 71 -12.08 -15.36 2.05
C LEU A 71 -13.11 -14.25 2.26
N LEU A 72 -12.65 -13.00 2.23
CA LEU A 72 -13.47 -11.81 2.41
C LEU A 72 -12.81 -10.64 1.68
N ASP A 73 -13.60 -9.83 0.98
CA ASP A 73 -13.11 -8.66 0.23
C ASP A 73 -13.23 -7.34 1.02
N ASP A 74 -13.25 -7.37 2.35
CA ASP A 74 -13.40 -6.16 3.18
C ASP A 74 -12.08 -5.53 3.60
N LEU A 75 -10.99 -6.31 3.56
CA LEU A 75 -9.65 -5.86 3.90
C LEU A 75 -8.78 -5.82 2.64
N GLU A 76 -8.28 -4.64 2.31
CA GLU A 76 -7.28 -4.45 1.25
C GLU A 76 -6.17 -3.53 1.74
N LEU A 77 -4.93 -4.01 1.72
CA LEU A 77 -3.74 -3.27 2.14
C LEU A 77 -2.82 -3.08 0.93
N HIS A 78 -2.59 -1.85 0.53
CA HIS A 78 -1.57 -1.50 -0.45
C HIS A 78 -0.32 -1.04 0.28
N VAL A 79 0.82 -1.63 -0.07
CA VAL A 79 2.15 -1.22 0.38
C VAL A 79 2.95 -0.86 -0.85
N ILE A 80 3.40 0.39 -0.92
CA ILE A 80 4.13 0.98 -2.03
C ILE A 80 5.51 1.36 -1.51
N GLU A 81 6.56 0.67 -1.98
CA GLU A 81 7.95 0.87 -1.56
C GLU A 81 8.69 1.73 -2.59
N ILE A 82 8.80 3.03 -2.30
CA ILE A 82 9.41 4.03 -3.19
C ILE A 82 10.84 3.67 -3.62
N PRO A 83 11.73 3.12 -2.77
CA PRO A 83 13.07 2.73 -3.21
C PRO A 83 13.07 1.69 -4.35
N LYS A 84 12.11 0.76 -4.34
CA LYS A 84 11.96 -0.23 -5.42
C LYS A 84 11.42 0.41 -6.69
N LEU A 85 10.47 1.34 -6.58
CA LEU A 85 9.99 2.11 -7.73
C LEU A 85 11.14 2.90 -8.38
N MET A 86 11.97 3.55 -7.58
CA MET A 86 13.12 4.32 -8.08
C MET A 86 14.17 3.45 -8.76
N ALA A 87 14.42 2.24 -8.23
CA ALA A 87 15.28 1.26 -8.89
C ALA A 87 14.71 0.86 -10.27
N GLN A 88 13.43 0.48 -10.30
CA GLN A 88 12.74 0.11 -11.54
C GLN A 88 12.67 1.25 -12.56
N TRP A 89 12.53 2.51 -12.10
CA TRP A 89 12.60 3.68 -12.97
C TRP A 89 13.98 3.83 -13.62
N LYS A 90 15.05 3.70 -12.85
CA LYS A 90 16.44 3.77 -13.35
C LYS A 90 16.81 2.64 -14.30
N GLU A 91 16.17 1.49 -14.14
CA GLU A 91 16.32 0.31 -14.99
C GLU A 91 15.34 0.29 -16.18
N GLU A 92 14.61 1.39 -16.41
CA GLU A 92 13.64 1.56 -17.49
C GLU A 92 12.53 0.47 -17.49
N GLN A 93 12.23 -0.12 -16.33
CA GLN A 93 11.20 -1.16 -16.16
C GLN A 93 9.79 -0.59 -16.00
N VAL A 94 9.68 0.71 -15.72
CA VAL A 94 8.40 1.42 -15.59
C VAL A 94 8.38 2.66 -16.49
N ASN A 95 7.23 2.95 -17.08
CA ASN A 95 7.05 4.08 -17.98
C ASN A 95 6.00 5.06 -17.42
N PRO A 96 6.40 6.21 -16.85
CA PRO A 96 5.47 7.19 -16.28
C PRO A 96 4.58 7.84 -17.35
N TRP A 97 4.98 7.84 -18.62
CA TRP A 97 4.16 8.40 -19.70
C TRP A 97 2.95 7.53 -20.02
N GLU A 98 3.05 6.22 -19.79
CA GLU A 98 1.99 5.23 -20.00
C GLU A 98 1.25 4.88 -18.71
N ASP A 99 1.90 4.98 -17.55
CA ASP A 99 1.32 4.68 -16.24
C ASP A 99 1.16 5.94 -15.38
N SER A 100 -0.08 6.39 -15.20
CA SER A 100 -0.41 7.55 -14.38
C SER A 100 -0.13 7.35 -12.89
N PHE A 101 -0.21 6.12 -12.39
CA PHE A 101 0.07 5.79 -11.00
C PHE A 101 1.57 5.89 -10.72
N VAL A 102 2.41 5.30 -11.58
CA VAL A 102 3.86 5.46 -11.54
C VAL A 102 4.24 6.94 -11.63
N ARG A 103 3.66 7.68 -12.58
CA ARG A 103 3.91 9.12 -12.74
C ARG A 103 3.61 9.91 -11.47
N TRP A 104 2.46 9.63 -10.84
CA TRP A 104 2.08 10.31 -9.60
C TRP A 104 3.02 9.96 -8.45
N LEU A 105 3.44 8.69 -8.34
CA LEU A 105 4.38 8.27 -7.30
C LEU A 105 5.77 8.90 -7.48
N LEU A 106 6.27 9.04 -8.71
CA LEU A 106 7.56 9.68 -8.97
C LEU A 106 7.59 11.16 -8.57
N LEU A 107 6.45 11.86 -8.53
CA LEU A 107 6.38 13.22 -7.98
C LEU A 107 6.82 13.28 -6.51
N LEU A 108 6.62 12.19 -5.75
CA LEU A 108 7.04 12.13 -4.34
C LEU A 108 8.56 12.03 -4.19
N SER A 109 9.27 11.66 -5.26
CA SER A 109 10.72 11.47 -5.30
C SER A 109 11.43 12.46 -6.24
N ALA A 110 10.70 13.43 -6.81
CA ALA A 110 11.23 14.36 -7.81
C ALA A 110 12.30 15.32 -7.26
N ASN A 111 12.38 15.48 -5.95
CA ASN A 111 13.45 16.25 -5.30
C ASN A 111 14.78 15.49 -5.18
N GLU A 112 14.79 14.18 -5.42
CA GLU A 112 15.98 13.32 -5.32
C GLU A 112 16.65 13.07 -6.68
N ASP A 113 15.98 13.37 -7.80
CA ASP A 113 16.50 13.15 -9.15
C ASP A 113 16.22 14.37 -10.05
N THR A 114 17.28 15.04 -10.52
CA THR A 114 17.19 16.20 -11.40
C THR A 114 16.62 15.88 -12.79
N GLN A 115 16.49 14.60 -13.16
CA GLN A 115 15.82 14.20 -14.40
C GLN A 115 14.28 14.19 -14.30
N LEU A 116 13.72 14.31 -13.09
CA LEU A 116 12.27 14.35 -12.85
C LEU A 116 11.70 15.78 -12.76
N THR A 117 12.57 16.81 -12.77
CA THR A 117 12.22 18.25 -12.74
C THR A 117 12.49 18.93 -14.08
#